data_AF-A0A101W4C3-F1
#
_entry.id   AF-A0A101W4C3-F1
#
_cell.length_a   1.000
_cell.length_b   1.000
_cell.length_c   1.000
_cell.angle_alpha   90.00
_cell.angle_beta   90.00
_cell.angle_gamma   90.00
#
_symmetry.space_group_name_H-M   'P 1'
#
loop_
_entity.id
_entity.type
_entity.pdbx_description
1 polymer ?
#
loop_
_entity_poly.entity_id
_entity_poly.type
_entity_poly.pdbx_seq_one_letter_code
_entity_poly.pdbx_strand_id
1 'polypeptide(L)'
;MRQNNRPSTSEIISFQNEIIGAIETVVNRKLAKFKVGNTHYGVIDSVVDNARAYVFVDANTTSQLIPTNPDVTFINGDYVFVEFINGNSIDAFVTGRRIIRQ
;
A
#
# COMPACT_ATOMS: atom_id res chain seq x y z
N MET A 1 -11.02 45.62 31.01
CA MET A 1 -10.17 45.31 29.84
C MET A 1 -10.22 43.80 29.64
N ARG A 2 -10.73 43.30 28.50
CA ARG A 2 -10.71 41.86 28.20
C ARG A 2 -9.34 41.53 27.61
N GLN A 3 -8.56 40.68 28.29
CA GLN A 3 -7.35 40.13 27.69
C GLN A 3 -7.74 39.26 26.50
N ASN A 4 -7.18 39.55 25.33
CA ASN A 4 -7.31 38.70 24.17
C ASN A 4 -6.43 37.46 24.41
N ASN A 5 -7.04 36.37 24.87
CA ASN A 5 -6.38 35.06 25.07
C ASN A 5 -6.07 34.40 23.72
N ARG A 6 -5.15 34.99 22.95
CA ARG A 6 -4.66 34.37 21.74
C ARG A 6 -3.58 33.35 22.12
N PRO A 7 -3.70 32.08 21.68
CA PRO A 7 -2.68 31.07 21.97
C PRO A 7 -1.31 31.52 21.48
N SER A 8 -0.30 31.28 22.29
CA SER A 8 1.10 31.41 21.93
C SER A 8 1.49 30.41 20.84
N THR A 9 2.56 30.72 20.11
CA THR A 9 3.12 29.80 19.11
C THR A 9 3.50 28.44 19.71
N SER A 10 4.00 28.42 20.95
CA SER A 10 4.32 27.18 21.67
C SER A 10 3.08 26.33 21.97
N GLU A 11 1.96 26.94 22.35
CA GLU A 11 0.70 26.23 22.59
C GLU A 11 0.14 25.63 21.29
N ILE A 12 0.25 26.37 20.18
CA ILE A 12 -0.17 25.90 18.86
C ILE A 12 0.68 24.69 18.42
N ILE A 13 2.00 24.77 18.56
CA ILE A 13 2.93 23.69 18.19
C ILE A 13 2.68 22.45 19.06
N SER A 14 2.47 22.63 20.38
CA SER A 14 2.18 21.52 21.30
C SER A 14 0.92 20.77 20.86
N PHE A 15 -0.15 21.50 20.57
CA PHE A 15 -1.40 20.91 20.11
C PHE A 15 -1.27 20.19 18.76
N GLN A 16 -0.50 20.75 17.82
CA GLN A 16 -0.22 20.09 16.53
C GLN A 16 0.53 18.76 16.73
N ASN A 17 1.52 18.72 17.60
CA ASN A 17 2.27 17.50 17.90
C ASN A 17 1.38 16.43 18.57
N GLU A 18 0.48 16.84 19.46
CA GLU A 18 -0.51 15.92 20.05
C GLU A 18 -1.42 15.31 18.98
N ILE A 19 -1.91 16.11 18.03
CA ILE A 19 -2.72 15.61 16.90
C ILE A 19 -1.92 14.64 16.05
N ILE A 20 -0.69 15.00 15.66
CA ILE A 20 0.16 14.15 14.82
C ILE A 20 0.41 12.81 15.52
N GLY A 21 0.79 12.82 16.81
CA GLY A 21 1.00 11.61 17.58
C GLY A 21 -0.26 10.74 17.71
N ALA A 22 -1.44 11.35 17.82
CA ALA A 22 -2.70 10.63 17.82
C ALA A 22 -2.98 9.96 16.46
N ILE A 23 -2.73 10.66 15.35
CA ILE A 23 -2.87 10.13 13.98
C ILE A 23 -1.91 8.95 13.79
N GLU A 24 -0.64 9.12 14.12
CA GLU A 24 0.38 8.06 14.01
C GLU A 24 -0.02 6.83 14.84
N THR A 25 -0.55 7.03 16.04
CA THR A 25 -1.04 5.93 16.90
C THR A 25 -2.20 5.17 16.23
N VAL A 26 -3.17 5.87 15.66
CA VAL A 26 -4.31 5.26 14.97
C VAL A 26 -3.83 4.49 13.73
N VAL A 27 -2.95 5.09 12.93
CA VAL A 27 -2.35 4.47 11.75
C VAL A 27 -1.58 3.21 12.14
N ASN A 28 -0.68 3.28 13.12
CA ASN A 28 0.11 2.14 13.58
C ASN A 28 -0.77 1.00 14.11
N ARG A 29 -1.84 1.30 14.86
CA ARG A 29 -2.80 0.28 15.31
C ARG A 29 -3.55 -0.39 14.16
N LYS A 30 -3.81 0.33 13.07
CA LYS A 30 -4.43 -0.23 11.87
C LYS A 30 -3.43 -1.10 11.13
N LEU A 31 -2.22 -0.60 10.89
CA LEU A 31 -1.14 -1.32 10.22
C LEU A 31 -0.71 -2.59 10.96
N ALA A 32 -0.68 -2.58 12.29
CA ALA A 32 -0.38 -3.76 13.11
C ALA A 32 -1.36 -4.93 12.91
N LYS A 33 -2.54 -4.68 12.33
CA LYS A 33 -3.52 -5.73 12.00
C LYS A 33 -3.31 -6.30 10.61
N PHE A 34 -2.48 -5.67 9.77
CA PHE A 34 -2.14 -6.21 8.45
C PHE A 34 -1.16 -7.37 8.64
N LYS A 35 -1.59 -8.56 8.23
CA LYS A 35 -0.71 -9.70 8.04
C LYS A 35 -0.27 -9.67 6.58
N VAL A 36 0.98 -9.28 6.36
CA VAL A 36 1.69 -9.47 5.09
C VAL A 36 2.43 -10.81 5.22
N GLY A 37 2.38 -11.67 4.21
CA GLY A 37 2.98 -13.01 4.31
C GLY A 37 2.30 -14.10 3.50
N ASN A 38 1.17 -13.82 2.86
CA ASN A 38 0.62 -14.68 1.83
C ASN A 38 1.13 -14.17 0.48
N THR A 39 2.40 -14.46 0.20
CA THR A 39 3.05 -14.15 -1.07
C THR A 39 2.65 -15.19 -2.10
N HIS A 40 2.10 -14.70 -3.21
CA HIS A 40 1.68 -15.46 -4.38
C HIS A 40 2.52 -15.05 -5.60
N TYR A 41 2.46 -15.87 -6.64
CA TYR A 41 3.17 -15.58 -7.89
C TYR A 41 2.19 -15.07 -8.93
N GLY A 42 2.59 -14.02 -9.63
CA GLY A 42 1.79 -13.45 -10.71
C GLY A 42 2.54 -13.31 -12.02
N VAL A 43 1.76 -13.13 -13.09
CA VAL A 43 2.23 -12.65 -14.39
C VAL A 43 1.37 -11.46 -14.79
N ILE A 44 2.00 -10.34 -15.14
CA ILE A 44 1.29 -9.16 -15.65
C ILE A 44 0.65 -9.51 -16.99
N ASP A 45 -0.67 -9.43 -17.05
CA ASP A 45 -1.45 -9.56 -18.28
C ASP A 45 -1.49 -8.24 -19.06
N SER A 46 -1.83 -7.14 -18.40
CA SER A 46 -1.82 -5.81 -19.03
C SER A 46 -1.63 -4.72 -17.99
N VAL A 47 -0.94 -3.64 -18.38
CA VAL A 47 -0.72 -2.48 -17.52
C VAL A 47 -1.77 -1.43 -17.83
N VAL A 48 -2.50 -0.98 -16.80
CA VAL A 48 -3.52 0.06 -16.94
C VAL A 48 -2.90 1.43 -16.76
N ASP A 49 -2.10 1.60 -15.71
CA ASP A 49 -1.31 2.79 -15.40
C ASP A 49 -0.12 2.41 -14.50
N ASN A 50 0.61 3.39 -13.98
CA ASN A 50 1.77 3.14 -13.12
C ASN A 50 1.43 2.50 -11.77
N ALA A 51 0.18 2.52 -11.34
CA ALA A 51 -0.26 2.04 -10.04
C ALA A 51 -1.23 0.86 -10.12
N ARG A 52 -1.57 0.37 -11.32
CA ARG A 52 -2.56 -0.70 -11.54
C ARG A 52 -2.25 -1.55 -12.77
N ALA A 53 -2.44 -2.86 -12.63
CA ALA A 53 -2.29 -3.81 -13.72
C ALA A 53 -3.29 -4.98 -13.57
N TYR A 54 -3.67 -5.59 -14.69
CA TYR A 54 -4.28 -6.91 -14.70
C TYR A 54 -3.21 -7.98 -14.52
N VAL A 55 -3.44 -8.93 -13.61
CA VAL A 55 -2.46 -9.95 -13.23
C VAL A 55 -3.11 -11.32 -13.15
N PHE A 56 -2.52 -12.32 -13.78
CA PHE A 56 -2.83 -13.73 -13.52
C PHE A 56 -2.09 -14.15 -12.25
N VAL A 57 -2.82 -14.56 -11.21
CA VAL A 57 -2.22 -14.99 -9.93
C VAL A 57 -2.32 -16.51 -9.82
N ASP A 58 -1.25 -17.17 -9.39
CA ASP A 58 -1.14 -18.63 -9.20
C ASP A 58 -1.61 -19.45 -10.40
N ALA A 59 -1.25 -19.00 -11.61
CA ALA A 59 -1.63 -19.63 -12.88
C ALA A 59 -3.16 -19.73 -13.10
N ASN A 60 -3.94 -18.86 -12.46
CA ASN A 60 -5.36 -18.70 -12.78
C ASN A 60 -5.53 -18.28 -14.25
N THR A 61 -6.62 -18.74 -14.88
CA THR A 61 -6.98 -18.41 -16.27
C THR A 61 -7.63 -17.04 -16.42
N THR A 62 -8.02 -16.41 -15.32
CA THR A 62 -8.64 -15.08 -15.30
C THR A 62 -7.70 -14.09 -14.60
N SER A 63 -7.39 -13.00 -15.28
CA SER A 63 -6.61 -11.90 -14.71
C SER A 63 -7.50 -11.01 -13.85
N GLN A 64 -6.97 -10.53 -12.73
CA GLN A 64 -7.65 -9.58 -11.84
C GLN A 64 -6.93 -8.23 -11.84
N LEU A 65 -7.67 -7.14 -11.69
CA LEU A 65 -7.09 -5.80 -11.57
C LEU A 65 -6.51 -5.63 -10.16
N ILE A 66 -5.19 -5.46 -10.05
CA ILE A 66 -4.47 -5.34 -8.77
C ILE A 66 -3.71 -4.01 -8.74
N PRO A 67 -3.74 -3.27 -7.61
CA PRO A 67 -2.83 -2.16 -7.38
C PRO A 67 -1.36 -2.62 -7.37
N THR A 68 -0.49 -1.81 -7.94
CA THR A 68 0.94 -2.11 -8.10
C THR A 68 1.81 -1.07 -7.41
N ASN A 69 3.03 -1.47 -7.06
CA ASN A 69 4.05 -0.54 -6.59
C ASN A 69 4.37 0.52 -7.67
N PRO A 70 4.05 1.81 -7.45
CA PRO A 70 4.24 2.85 -8.45
C PRO A 70 5.71 3.20 -8.71
N ASP A 71 6.62 2.79 -7.83
CA ASP A 71 8.06 2.99 -7.98
C ASP A 71 8.71 1.95 -8.90
N VAL A 72 7.94 0.95 -9.34
CA VAL A 72 8.39 -0.09 -10.27
C VAL A 72 7.60 0.05 -11.56
N THR A 73 8.29 0.35 -12.67
CA THR A 73 7.66 0.30 -13.99
C THR A 73 7.45 -1.15 -14.38
N PHE A 74 6.21 -1.64 -14.43
CA PHE A 74 5.87 -2.98 -14.92
C PHE A 74 5.58 -2.99 -16.43
N ILE A 75 5.75 -4.14 -17.07
CA ILE A 75 5.35 -4.39 -18.46
C ILE A 75 4.58 -5.71 -18.57
N ASN A 76 3.80 -5.88 -19.65
CA ASN A 76 3.12 -7.14 -19.96
C ASN A 76 4.14 -8.30 -19.99
N GLY A 77 3.79 -9.41 -19.35
CA GLY A 77 4.62 -10.61 -19.24
C GLY A 77 5.59 -10.63 -18.07
N ASP A 78 5.72 -9.52 -17.32
CA ASP A 78 6.55 -9.50 -16.10
C ASP A 78 6.05 -10.55 -15.09
N TYR A 79 6.96 -11.39 -14.61
CA TYR A 79 6.70 -12.22 -13.43
C TYR A 79 6.80 -11.36 -12.18
N VAL A 80 5.86 -11.49 -11.26
CA VAL A 80 5.73 -10.61 -10.10
C VAL A 80 5.43 -11.37 -8.82
N PHE A 81 5.71 -10.71 -7.69
CA PHE A 81 5.19 -11.11 -6.39
C PHE A 81 3.87 -10.38 -6.11
N VAL A 82 2.87 -11.13 -5.65
CA VAL A 82 1.55 -10.61 -5.29
C VAL A 82 1.31 -10.93 -3.82
N GLU A 83 1.06 -9.93 -2.99
CA GLU A 83 0.70 -10.12 -1.59
C GLU A 83 -0.81 -10.11 -1.43
N PHE A 84 -1.38 -11.16 -0.83
CA PHE A 84 -2.76 -11.14 -0.36
C PHE A 84 -2.80 -10.58 1.06
N ILE A 85 -3.34 -9.38 1.17
CA ILE A 85 -3.44 -8.66 2.43
C ILE A 85 -4.42 -9.40 3.34
N ASN A 86 -3.96 -9.78 4.54
CA ASN A 86 -4.73 -10.60 5.47
C ASN A 86 -5.22 -11.93 4.86
N GLY A 87 -4.56 -12.42 3.81
CA GLY A 87 -4.94 -13.64 3.08
C GLY A 87 -6.20 -13.53 2.23
N ASN A 88 -6.69 -12.31 1.96
CA ASN A 88 -7.80 -12.08 1.05
C ASN A 88 -7.29 -11.81 -0.37
N SER A 89 -7.71 -12.62 -1.35
CA SER A 89 -7.31 -12.46 -2.76
C SER A 89 -7.87 -11.22 -3.43
N ILE A 90 -8.94 -10.62 -2.88
CA ILE A 90 -9.52 -9.36 -3.34
C ILE A 90 -8.65 -8.19 -2.90
N ASP A 91 -8.08 -8.27 -1.69
CA ASP A 91 -7.18 -7.26 -1.14
C ASP A 91 -5.75 -7.64 -1.51
N ALA A 92 -5.39 -7.49 -2.78
CA ALA A 92 -4.07 -7.87 -3.29
C ALA A 92 -3.20 -6.65 -3.64
N PHE A 93 -1.88 -6.83 -3.61
CA PHE A 93 -0.92 -5.80 -4.03
C PHE A 93 0.29 -6.42 -4.75
N VAL A 94 0.69 -5.85 -5.89
CA VAL A 94 1.93 -6.25 -6.58
C VAL A 94 3.11 -5.49 -6.00
N THR A 95 4.00 -6.18 -5.31
CA THR A 95 5.14 -5.56 -4.59
C THR A 95 6.33 -5.26 -5.49
N GLY A 96 6.61 -6.15 -6.44
CA GLY A 96 7.77 -6.01 -7.32
C GLY A 96 7.92 -7.16 -8.32
N ARG A 97 8.91 -6.99 -9.21
CA ARG A 97 9.28 -8.02 -10.19
C ARG A 97 9.96 -9.20 -9.51
N ARG A 98 9.62 -10.40 -9.99
CA ARG A 98 10.33 -11.64 -9.71
C ARG A 98 11.36 -11.87 -10.81
N ILE A 99 12.63 -11.74 -10.48
CA ILE A 99 13.72 -12.07 -11.41
C ILE A 99 13.77 -13.59 -11.54
N ILE A 100 13.46 -14.11 -12.73
CA ILE A 100 13.65 -15.51 -13.07
C ILE A 100 14.98 -15.61 -13.82
N ARG A 101 15.95 -16.31 -13.24
CA ARG A 101 17.19 -16.65 -13.95
C ARG A 101 16.89 -17.83 -14.88
N GLN A 102 17.18 -17.65 -16.16
CA GLN A 102 17.19 -18.72 -17.16
C GLN A 102 18.48 -19.53 -17.04
#